data_AF-A0A8I2A053-F1
#
_entry.id   AF-A0A8I2A053-F1
#
_cell.length_a   1.000
_cell.length_b   1.000
_cell.length_c   1.000
_cell.angle_alpha   90.00
_cell.angle_beta   90.00
_cell.angle_gamma   90.00
#
_symmetry.space_group_name_H-M   'P 1'
#
loop_
_entity.id
_entity.type
_entity.pdbx_description
1 polymer ?
#
loop_
_entity_poly.entity_id
_entity_poly.type
_entity_poly.pdbx_seq_one_letter_code
_entity_poly.pdbx_strand_id
1 'polypeptide(L)'
;MIHFRRKGKRIEGDIPLPEIKTWLQFYKSPEQIYQSLFNLMQKYNQNSSLLYQNYQRIAHQPQCIHNHQEKLKSANRKSIREAKSNNESFNKLSKDLSETSIQDLNEEINEAQADKIQNWMKSPEAIFLMRVQVPCFMLYGTFPHTLLKMAQSGNDKALEKLIRLDKSIIFEPKISEIIHQAQGLKAQARMAMIQKAFISPPKAKLSRKKVKCLLGGLISHISILFNQKLSAAEIRKLFDAIALDMTGDIDQDLENMVGEVFEKEIQRSRKFWNLLLADKK
;
A
#
# COMPACT_ATOMS: atom_id res chain seq x y z
N MET A 1 0.43 -41.34 -8.26
CA MET A 1 0.45 -41.16 -9.73
C MET A 1 -0.98 -40.84 -10.16
N ILE A 2 -1.34 -39.56 -10.32
CA ILE A 2 -2.67 -39.14 -10.80
C ILE A 2 -2.44 -38.25 -12.02
N HIS A 3 -2.82 -38.79 -13.18
CA HIS A 3 -2.89 -38.06 -14.43
C HIS A 3 -4.08 -37.09 -14.40
N PHE A 4 -3.83 -35.81 -14.64
CA PHE A 4 -4.80 -34.95 -15.33
C PHE A 4 -4.06 -34.01 -16.28
N ARG A 5 -3.91 -34.48 -17.53
CA ARG A 5 -3.87 -33.58 -18.70
C ARG A 5 -5.25 -32.94 -18.83
N ARG A 6 -5.34 -31.62 -18.74
CA ARG A 6 -6.35 -30.84 -19.48
C ARG A 6 -5.64 -29.79 -20.32
N LYS A 7 -5.60 -30.05 -21.62
CA LYS A 7 -5.25 -29.08 -22.67
C LYS A 7 -6.20 -27.87 -22.55
N GLY A 8 -5.63 -26.66 -22.58
CA GLY A 8 -6.35 -25.47 -23.06
C GLY A 8 -7.15 -24.61 -22.09
N LYS A 9 -6.95 -24.68 -20.76
CA LYS A 9 -7.47 -23.62 -19.87
C LYS A 9 -6.44 -22.48 -19.77
N ARG A 10 -6.85 -21.24 -20.09
CA ARG A 10 -6.04 -20.05 -19.84
C ARG A 10 -5.65 -20.05 -18.36
N ILE A 11 -4.38 -19.74 -18.08
CA ILE A 11 -3.85 -19.58 -16.71
C ILE A 11 -4.42 -18.31 -16.05
N GLU A 12 -5.14 -17.48 -16.81
CA GLU A 12 -5.93 -16.35 -16.32
C GLU A 12 -7.24 -16.88 -15.71
N GLY A 13 -7.21 -17.07 -14.39
CA GLY A 13 -8.29 -17.66 -13.59
C GLY A 13 -9.63 -16.93 -13.63
N ASP A 14 -10.61 -17.55 -12.96
CA ASP A 14 -12.07 -17.33 -13.01
C ASP A 14 -12.60 -15.92 -12.62
N ILE A 15 -11.74 -14.90 -12.56
CA ILE A 15 -12.13 -13.51 -12.26
C ILE A 15 -12.02 -12.68 -13.55
N PRO A 16 -13.14 -12.15 -14.09
CA PRO A 16 -13.13 -11.35 -15.30
C PRO A 16 -12.29 -10.09 -15.08
N LEU A 17 -11.37 -9.83 -16.02
CA LEU A 17 -10.62 -8.59 -16.02
C LEU A 17 -11.53 -7.42 -16.41
N PRO A 18 -11.32 -6.23 -15.84
CA PRO A 18 -12.03 -5.02 -16.26
C PRO A 18 -11.76 -4.68 -17.72
N GLU A 19 -12.65 -3.89 -18.33
CA GLU A 19 -12.41 -3.34 -19.66
C GLU A 19 -11.08 -2.57 -19.72
N ILE A 20 -10.39 -2.67 -20.86
CA ILE A 20 -9.06 -2.09 -21.03
C ILE A 20 -9.04 -0.58 -20.76
N LYS A 21 -10.11 0.14 -21.12
CA LYS A 21 -10.23 1.58 -20.91
C LYS A 21 -10.25 1.92 -19.41
N THR A 22 -11.07 1.22 -18.63
CA THR A 22 -11.15 1.35 -17.17
C THR A 22 -9.82 0.98 -16.53
N TRP A 23 -9.21 -0.11 -17.01
CA TRP A 23 -7.91 -0.57 -16.51
C TRP A 23 -6.80 0.47 -16.70
N LEU A 24 -6.72 1.09 -17.89
CA LEU A 24 -5.74 2.15 -18.17
C LEU A 24 -6.03 3.46 -17.42
N GLN A 25 -7.29 3.73 -17.07
CA GLN A 25 -7.65 4.90 -16.27
C GLN A 25 -7.05 4.85 -14.86
N PHE A 26 -6.91 3.67 -14.26
CA PHE A 26 -6.29 3.50 -12.95
C PHE A 26 -4.81 3.94 -12.90
N TYR A 27 -4.10 3.90 -14.02
CA TYR A 27 -2.75 4.47 -14.11
C TYR A 27 -2.73 6.01 -14.06
N LYS A 28 -3.83 6.65 -14.45
CA LYS A 28 -3.95 8.11 -14.54
C LYS A 28 -4.60 8.71 -13.29
N SER A 29 -5.42 7.92 -12.59
CA SER A 29 -6.23 8.36 -11.45
C SER A 29 -5.97 7.48 -10.21
N PRO A 30 -4.78 7.57 -9.59
CA PRO A 30 -4.46 6.74 -8.42
C PRO A 30 -5.42 6.98 -7.25
N GLU A 31 -5.99 8.17 -7.13
CA GLU A 31 -6.99 8.54 -6.12
C GLU A 31 -8.25 7.68 -6.17
N GLN A 32 -8.70 7.23 -7.35
CA GLN A 32 -9.91 6.41 -7.49
C GLN A 32 -9.74 5.02 -6.86
N ILE A 33 -8.54 4.46 -6.96
CA ILE A 33 -8.21 3.16 -6.35
C ILE A 33 -8.23 3.30 -4.83
N TYR A 34 -7.67 4.41 -4.32
CA TYR A 34 -7.65 4.68 -2.88
C TYR A 34 -9.04 4.91 -2.32
N GLN A 35 -9.85 5.77 -2.95
CA GLN A 35 -11.24 6.01 -2.53
C GLN A 35 -12.07 4.72 -2.50
N SER A 36 -11.86 3.82 -3.47
CA SER A 36 -12.55 2.52 -3.50
C SER A 36 -12.10 1.56 -2.39
N LEU A 37 -10.80 1.57 -2.05
CA LEU A 37 -10.27 0.83 -0.89
C LEU A 37 -10.83 1.41 0.43
N PHE A 38 -10.91 2.73 0.56
CA PHE A 38 -11.45 3.40 1.75
C PHE A 38 -12.95 3.16 1.92
N ASN A 39 -13.73 3.26 0.85
CA ASN A 39 -15.17 2.97 0.86
C ASN A 39 -15.46 1.53 1.28
N LEU A 40 -14.54 0.59 1.01
CA LEU A 40 -14.66 -0.78 1.50
C LEU A 40 -14.41 -0.87 3.00
N MET A 41 -13.34 -0.25 3.50
CA MET A 41 -13.05 -0.24 4.93
C MET A 41 -14.22 0.38 5.72
N GLN A 42 -14.85 1.43 5.20
CA GLN A 42 -16.05 2.03 5.80
C GLN A 42 -17.27 1.08 5.83
N LYS A 43 -17.40 0.18 4.83
CA LYS A 43 -18.52 -0.79 4.73
C LYS A 43 -18.27 -2.09 5.50
N TYR A 44 -17.03 -2.35 5.90
CA TYR A 44 -16.63 -3.56 6.61
C TYR A 44 -17.09 -3.53 8.07
N ASN A 45 -16.97 -2.38 8.75
CA ASN A 45 -17.45 -2.17 10.11
C ASN A 45 -17.76 -0.68 10.34
N GLN A 46 -18.87 -0.35 11.04
CA GLN A 46 -19.17 1.01 11.49
C GLN A 46 -17.99 1.61 12.29
N ASN A 47 -17.28 0.76 13.03
CA ASN A 47 -16.05 1.12 13.75
C ASN A 47 -14.89 1.46 12.82
N SER A 48 -14.75 0.81 11.66
CA SER A 48 -13.74 1.18 10.65
C SER A 48 -14.00 2.54 10.01
N SER A 49 -15.27 2.94 9.86
CA SER A 49 -15.64 4.31 9.50
C SER A 49 -15.34 5.31 10.62
N LEU A 50 -15.57 4.93 11.89
CA LEU A 50 -15.21 5.75 13.06
C LEU A 50 -13.69 5.91 13.18
N LEU A 51 -12.94 4.84 12.97
CA LEU A 51 -11.47 4.79 12.93
C LEU A 51 -10.94 5.71 11.82
N TYR A 52 -11.58 5.73 10.64
CA TYR A 52 -11.20 6.64 9.57
C TYR A 52 -11.58 8.11 9.84
N GLN A 53 -12.78 8.37 10.38
CA GLN A 53 -13.16 9.73 10.77
C GLN A 53 -12.26 10.28 11.87
N ASN A 54 -11.88 9.43 12.83
CA ASN A 54 -10.90 9.75 13.86
C ASN A 54 -9.50 9.89 13.26
N TYR A 55 -9.12 9.05 12.29
CA TYR A 55 -7.89 9.17 11.50
C TYR A 55 -7.79 10.53 10.80
N GLN A 56 -8.84 10.97 10.11
CA GLN A 56 -8.88 12.29 9.47
C GLN A 56 -8.82 13.42 10.50
N ARG A 57 -9.57 13.33 11.60
CA ARG A 57 -9.53 14.35 12.69
C ARG A 57 -8.14 14.48 13.31
N ILE A 58 -7.45 13.36 13.57
CA ILE A 58 -6.10 13.32 14.13
C ILE A 58 -5.06 13.81 13.09
N ALA A 59 -5.18 13.36 11.83
CA ALA A 59 -4.28 13.77 10.74
C ALA A 59 -4.41 15.26 10.36
N HIS A 60 -5.57 15.89 10.61
CA HIS A 60 -5.79 17.33 10.41
C HIS A 60 -5.43 18.21 11.64
N GLN A 61 -5.11 17.61 12.79
CA GLN A 61 -4.69 18.34 14.01
C GLN A 61 -3.25 18.92 14.06
N PRO A 62 -2.29 18.68 13.12
CA PRO A 62 -0.96 19.28 13.21
C PRO A 62 -0.97 20.83 13.28
N GLN A 63 -1.99 21.47 12.69
CA GLN A 63 -2.19 22.92 12.76
C GLN A 63 -2.66 23.41 14.14
N CYS A 64 -3.32 22.55 14.93
CA CYS A 64 -3.69 22.89 16.30
C CYS A 64 -2.48 22.81 17.25
N ILE A 65 -1.60 21.81 17.09
CA ILE A 65 -0.44 21.58 17.98
C ILE A 65 0.65 22.64 17.77
N HIS A 66 0.91 23.04 16.52
CA HIS A 66 1.88 24.10 16.22
C HIS A 66 1.41 25.48 16.74
N ASN A 67 0.13 25.81 16.52
CA ASN A 67 -0.50 26.98 17.14
C ASN A 67 -0.61 26.88 18.69
N HIS A 68 -0.59 25.66 19.25
CA HIS A 68 -0.61 25.43 20.69
C HIS A 68 0.73 25.73 21.35
N GLN A 69 1.84 25.34 20.73
CA GLN A 69 3.17 25.67 21.24
C GLN A 69 3.44 27.18 21.24
N GLU A 70 2.91 27.92 20.27
CA GLU A 70 2.99 29.38 20.28
C GLU A 70 2.02 30.04 21.29
N LYS A 71 0.79 29.51 21.44
CA LYS A 71 -0.19 30.02 22.44
C LYS A 71 0.14 29.66 23.90
N LEU A 72 0.92 28.61 24.14
CA LEU A 72 1.41 28.26 25.48
C LEU A 72 2.59 29.13 25.91
N LYS A 73 3.36 29.68 24.95
CA LYS A 73 4.41 30.67 25.22
C LYS A 73 3.84 32.04 25.64
N SER A 74 2.62 32.37 25.21
CA SER A 74 1.85 33.53 25.69
C SER A 74 0.87 33.13 26.81
N ALA A 75 1.43 32.88 28.00
CA ALA A 75 0.67 32.34 29.13
C ALA A 75 -0.48 33.27 29.58
N ASN A 76 -1.73 32.83 29.39
CA ASN A 76 -2.87 33.32 30.16
C ASN A 76 -3.78 32.14 30.58
N ARG A 77 -4.43 32.22 31.74
CA ARG A 77 -5.16 31.08 32.36
C ARG A 77 -6.23 30.43 31.47
N LYS A 78 -6.79 31.19 30.53
CA LYS A 78 -7.77 30.73 29.55
C LYS A 78 -7.17 29.77 28.52
N SER A 79 -5.96 30.04 28.01
CA SER A 79 -5.27 29.17 27.05
C SER A 79 -4.83 27.83 27.68
N ILE A 80 -4.52 27.82 28.98
CA ILE A 80 -4.20 26.60 29.74
C ILE A 80 -5.44 25.72 29.96
N ARG A 81 -6.62 26.31 30.22
CA ARG A 81 -7.89 25.55 30.35
C ARG A 81 -8.34 24.95 29.02
N GLU A 82 -8.24 25.73 27.93
CA GLU A 82 -8.55 25.25 26.59
C GLU A 82 -7.57 24.13 26.16
N ALA A 83 -6.29 24.24 26.52
CA ALA A 83 -5.30 23.18 26.29
C ALA A 83 -5.61 21.90 27.06
N LYS A 84 -5.99 22.00 28.34
CA LYS A 84 -6.39 20.83 29.15
C LYS A 84 -7.64 20.15 28.61
N SER A 85 -8.67 20.91 28.25
CA SER A 85 -9.91 20.38 27.67
C SER A 85 -9.67 19.67 26.32
N ASN A 86 -8.81 20.25 25.47
CA ASN A 86 -8.43 19.62 24.21
C ASN A 86 -7.61 18.34 24.40
N ASN A 87 -6.73 18.30 25.41
CA ASN A 87 -5.93 17.13 25.73
C ASN A 87 -6.78 16.01 26.37
N GLU A 88 -7.74 16.35 27.22
CA GLU A 88 -8.71 15.40 27.78
C GLU A 88 -9.61 14.82 26.69
N SER A 89 -10.07 15.65 25.75
CA SER A 89 -10.84 15.21 24.58
C SER A 89 -10.02 14.29 23.67
N PHE A 90 -8.73 14.57 23.48
CA PHE A 90 -7.80 13.72 22.73
C PHE A 90 -7.56 12.38 23.42
N ASN A 91 -7.31 12.38 24.73
CA ASN A 91 -7.09 11.17 25.51
C ASN A 91 -8.34 10.28 25.52
N LYS A 92 -9.53 10.88 25.63
CA LYS A 92 -10.79 10.16 25.52
C LYS A 92 -10.97 9.55 24.14
N LEU A 93 -10.74 10.33 23.07
CA LEU A 93 -10.83 9.83 21.70
C LEU A 93 -9.84 8.69 21.44
N SER A 94 -8.62 8.79 21.94
CA SER A 94 -7.58 7.75 21.83
C SER A 94 -7.94 6.48 22.60
N LYS A 95 -8.50 6.63 23.80
CA LYS A 95 -8.96 5.51 24.63
C LYS A 95 -10.13 4.77 23.96
N ASP A 96 -11.14 5.51 23.51
CA ASP A 96 -12.29 4.96 22.78
C ASP A 96 -11.82 4.23 21.49
N LEU A 97 -10.81 4.78 20.80
CA LEU A 97 -10.18 4.15 19.63
C LEU A 97 -9.51 2.82 19.99
N SER A 98 -8.77 2.78 21.10
CA SER A 98 -8.07 1.57 21.54
C SER A 98 -9.03 0.47 21.97
N GLU A 99 -10.08 0.81 22.72
CA GLU A 99 -11.08 -0.15 23.19
C GLU A 99 -11.89 -0.72 22.02
N THR A 100 -12.30 0.14 21.08
CA THR A 100 -13.01 -0.29 19.86
C THR A 100 -12.13 -1.16 18.96
N SER A 101 -10.85 -0.82 18.79
CA SER A 101 -9.92 -1.61 17.97
C SER A 101 -9.62 -2.98 18.58
N ILE A 102 -9.49 -3.06 19.90
CA ILE A 102 -9.28 -4.33 20.62
C ILE A 102 -10.52 -5.22 20.52
N GLN A 103 -11.71 -4.63 20.60
CA GLN A 103 -12.96 -5.37 20.46
C GLN A 103 -13.15 -5.91 19.02
N ASP A 104 -12.89 -5.07 18.01
CA ASP A 104 -12.94 -5.46 16.59
C ASP A 104 -11.94 -6.57 16.23
N LEU A 105 -10.75 -6.60 16.86
CA LEU A 105 -9.74 -7.64 16.63
C LEU A 105 -10.11 -8.99 17.27
N ASN A 106 -10.98 -8.98 18.29
CA ASN A 106 -11.47 -10.17 18.97
C ASN A 106 -12.78 -10.70 18.38
N GLU A 107 -13.44 -9.96 17.49
CA GLU A 107 -14.62 -10.43 16.76
C GLU A 107 -14.21 -11.34 15.60
N GLU A 108 -14.74 -12.57 15.56
CA GLU A 108 -14.56 -13.47 14.43
C GLU A 108 -15.27 -12.92 13.19
N ILE A 109 -14.60 -12.97 12.03
CA ILE A 109 -15.16 -12.54 10.75
C ILE A 109 -16.39 -13.42 10.44
N ASN A 110 -17.58 -12.82 10.42
CA ASN A 110 -18.80 -13.57 10.10
C ASN A 110 -18.93 -13.79 8.57
N GLU A 111 -19.78 -14.75 8.17
CA GLU A 111 -19.97 -15.12 6.76
C GLU A 111 -20.40 -13.93 5.88
N ALA A 112 -21.26 -13.04 6.40
CA ALA A 112 -21.72 -11.86 5.67
C ALA A 112 -20.59 -10.83 5.41
N GLN A 113 -19.63 -10.73 6.33
CA GLN A 113 -18.42 -9.91 6.17
C GLN A 113 -17.44 -10.56 5.17
N ALA A 114 -17.27 -11.88 5.26
CA ALA A 114 -16.45 -12.64 4.31
C ALA A 114 -16.97 -12.50 2.86
N ASP A 115 -18.28 -12.60 2.65
CA ASP A 115 -18.91 -12.44 1.34
C ASP A 115 -18.72 -11.03 0.76
N LYS A 116 -18.80 -9.99 1.60
CA LYS A 116 -18.52 -8.61 1.18
C LYS A 116 -17.07 -8.43 0.73
N ILE A 117 -16.11 -8.99 1.47
CA ILE A 117 -14.69 -8.97 1.09
C ILE A 117 -14.50 -9.70 -0.23
N GLN A 118 -15.08 -10.89 -0.37
CA GLN A 118 -14.94 -11.72 -1.57
C GLN A 118 -15.51 -11.02 -2.81
N ASN A 119 -16.64 -10.32 -2.67
CA ASN A 119 -17.23 -9.56 -3.77
C ASN A 119 -16.42 -8.33 -4.14
N TRP A 120 -15.81 -7.63 -3.18
CA TRP A 120 -14.91 -6.51 -3.49
C TRP A 120 -13.60 -6.96 -4.12
N MET A 121 -13.05 -8.12 -3.75
CA MET A 121 -11.85 -8.66 -4.41
C MET A 121 -12.06 -8.89 -5.92
N LYS A 122 -13.32 -8.94 -6.38
CA LYS A 122 -13.70 -9.00 -7.80
C LYS A 122 -13.86 -7.61 -8.45
N SER A 123 -13.78 -6.52 -7.69
CA SER A 123 -13.85 -5.16 -8.24
C SER A 123 -12.62 -4.81 -9.08
N PRO A 124 -12.78 -4.01 -10.15
CA PRO A 124 -11.67 -3.54 -10.96
C PRO A 124 -10.52 -2.91 -10.16
N GLU A 125 -10.85 -2.11 -9.15
CA GLU A 125 -9.91 -1.39 -8.31
C GLU A 125 -9.09 -2.35 -7.43
N ALA A 126 -9.74 -3.34 -6.82
CA ALA A 126 -9.06 -4.36 -6.01
C ALA A 126 -8.13 -5.20 -6.89
N ILE A 127 -8.60 -5.60 -8.07
CA ILE A 127 -7.82 -6.38 -9.02
C ILE A 127 -6.59 -5.56 -9.47
N PHE A 128 -6.76 -4.27 -9.77
CA PHE A 128 -5.66 -3.40 -10.14
C PHE A 128 -4.68 -3.17 -8.99
N LEU A 129 -5.18 -2.92 -7.78
CA LEU A 129 -4.37 -2.75 -6.57
C LEU A 129 -3.47 -3.98 -6.36
N MET A 130 -4.04 -5.17 -6.42
CA MET A 130 -3.34 -6.42 -6.15
C MET A 130 -2.42 -6.87 -7.29
N ARG A 131 -2.80 -6.64 -8.56
CA ARG A 131 -2.03 -7.09 -9.72
C ARG A 131 -0.95 -6.11 -10.18
N VAL A 132 -1.18 -4.82 -9.99
CA VAL A 132 -0.31 -3.78 -10.57
C VAL A 132 0.31 -2.94 -9.47
N GLN A 133 -0.49 -2.32 -8.62
CA GLN A 133 0.02 -1.30 -7.71
C GLN A 133 0.91 -1.87 -6.60
N VAL A 134 0.44 -2.91 -5.91
CA VAL A 134 1.19 -3.59 -4.86
C VAL A 134 2.48 -4.20 -5.45
N PRO A 135 2.45 -4.98 -6.55
CA PRO A 135 3.68 -5.51 -7.15
C PRO A 135 4.62 -4.42 -7.67
N CYS A 136 4.12 -3.35 -8.30
CA CYS A 136 4.94 -2.23 -8.77
C CYS A 136 5.79 -1.65 -7.64
N PHE A 137 5.16 -1.39 -6.50
CA PHE A 137 5.84 -0.86 -5.36
C PHE A 137 6.78 -1.89 -4.73
N MET A 138 6.30 -3.11 -4.50
CA MET A 138 7.11 -4.17 -3.92
C MET A 138 8.37 -4.48 -4.75
N LEU A 139 8.28 -4.40 -6.08
CA LEU A 139 9.36 -4.75 -6.97
C LEU A 139 10.29 -3.56 -7.25
N TYR A 140 9.71 -2.37 -7.44
CA TYR A 140 10.44 -1.21 -7.96
C TYR A 140 10.50 -0.01 -7.03
N GLY A 141 9.84 -0.07 -5.86
CA GLY A 141 9.83 1.02 -4.86
C GLY A 141 9.13 2.29 -5.36
N THR A 142 8.23 2.17 -6.34
CA THR A 142 7.53 3.29 -6.98
C THR A 142 6.11 2.89 -7.35
N PHE A 143 5.33 3.85 -7.84
CA PHE A 143 3.93 3.65 -8.21
C PHE A 143 3.73 3.52 -9.73
N PRO A 144 2.67 2.81 -10.17
CA PRO A 144 2.40 2.60 -11.61
C PRO A 144 2.28 3.91 -12.39
N HIS A 145 1.59 4.92 -11.83
CA HIS A 145 1.44 6.24 -12.47
C HIS A 145 2.78 6.95 -12.69
N THR A 146 3.73 6.80 -11.76
CA THR A 146 5.07 7.39 -11.87
C THR A 146 5.90 6.67 -12.92
N LEU A 147 5.85 5.33 -12.94
CA LEU A 147 6.49 4.55 -14.01
C LEU A 147 5.91 4.89 -15.38
N LEU A 148 4.58 5.06 -15.48
CA LEU A 148 3.93 5.47 -16.72
C LEU A 148 4.44 6.83 -17.19
N LYS A 149 4.48 7.85 -16.31
CA LYS A 149 5.01 9.18 -16.67
C LYS A 149 6.46 9.09 -17.16
N MET A 150 7.32 8.33 -16.46
CA MET A 150 8.71 8.14 -16.88
C MET A 150 8.82 7.43 -18.24
N ALA A 151 8.01 6.39 -18.46
CA ALA A 151 7.99 5.65 -19.72
C ALA A 151 7.51 6.54 -20.88
N GLN A 152 6.49 7.36 -20.65
CA GLN A 152 5.97 8.34 -21.61
C GLN A 152 6.99 9.43 -21.96
N SER A 153 7.91 9.76 -21.05
CA SER A 153 9.06 10.64 -21.32
C SER A 153 10.23 9.95 -22.03
N GLY A 154 10.06 8.70 -22.48
CA GLY A 154 11.09 7.96 -23.21
C GLY A 154 12.07 7.17 -22.34
N ASN A 155 11.83 7.02 -21.03
CA ASN A 155 12.70 6.22 -20.17
C ASN A 155 12.52 4.72 -20.42
N ASP A 156 13.47 4.11 -21.13
CA ASP A 156 13.43 2.68 -21.49
C ASP A 156 13.43 1.73 -20.29
N LYS A 157 14.09 2.09 -19.19
CA LYS A 157 14.06 1.28 -17.96
C LYS A 157 12.68 1.30 -17.32
N ALA A 158 11.99 2.44 -17.35
CA ALA A 158 10.63 2.55 -16.84
C ALA A 158 9.64 1.80 -17.74
N LEU A 159 9.78 1.95 -19.07
CA LEU A 159 8.99 1.22 -20.06
C LEU A 159 9.14 -0.29 -19.89
N GLU A 160 10.37 -0.78 -19.74
CA GLU A 160 10.65 -2.21 -19.52
C GLU A 160 9.94 -2.73 -18.26
N LYS A 161 10.07 -2.01 -17.13
CA LYS A 161 9.46 -2.37 -15.85
C LYS A 161 7.93 -2.41 -15.96
N LEU A 162 7.35 -1.45 -16.67
CA LEU A 162 5.91 -1.31 -16.82
C LEU A 162 5.32 -2.44 -17.67
N ILE A 163 5.94 -2.79 -18.80
CA ILE A 163 5.49 -3.90 -19.67
C ILE A 163 5.60 -5.26 -18.94
N ARG A 164 6.68 -5.46 -18.16
CA ARG A 164 6.86 -6.69 -17.36
C ARG A 164 5.84 -6.82 -16.23
N LEU A 165 5.42 -5.68 -15.67
CA LEU A 165 4.44 -5.61 -14.61
C LEU A 165 3.03 -5.87 -15.15
N ASP A 166 2.68 -5.20 -16.25
CA ASP A 166 1.37 -5.26 -16.87
C ASP A 166 1.48 -5.07 -18.39
N LYS A 167 1.14 -6.14 -19.10
CA LYS A 167 1.25 -6.20 -20.57
C LYS A 167 0.18 -5.36 -21.25
N SER A 168 -0.92 -5.01 -20.55
CA SER A 168 -2.00 -4.22 -21.13
C SER A 168 -1.60 -2.77 -21.37
N ILE A 169 -0.47 -2.31 -20.82
CA ILE A 169 -0.02 -0.93 -20.96
C ILE A 169 0.28 -0.53 -22.41
N ILE A 170 0.45 -1.50 -23.29
CA ILE A 170 0.68 -1.24 -24.71
C ILE A 170 -0.51 -0.58 -25.39
N PHE A 171 -1.70 -0.71 -24.80
CA PHE A 171 -2.91 -0.08 -25.28
C PHE A 171 -3.03 1.39 -24.84
N GLU A 172 -2.10 1.90 -24.01
CA GLU A 172 -2.06 3.33 -23.71
C GLU A 172 -1.51 4.11 -24.92
N PRO A 173 -2.28 5.08 -25.48
CA PRO A 173 -1.89 5.84 -26.66
C PRO A 173 -0.43 6.26 -26.77
N LYS A 174 0.12 6.93 -25.75
CA LYS A 174 1.53 7.39 -25.77
C LYS A 174 2.53 6.24 -25.78
N ILE A 175 2.23 5.14 -25.11
CA ILE A 175 3.10 3.96 -25.10
C ILE A 175 3.02 3.24 -26.45
N SER A 176 1.82 3.10 -27.00
CA SER A 176 1.60 2.57 -28.35
C SER A 176 2.37 3.37 -29.40
N GLU A 177 2.31 4.71 -29.30
CA GLU A 177 3.05 5.62 -30.19
C GLU A 177 4.57 5.42 -30.05
N ILE A 178 5.10 5.35 -28.83
CA ILE A 178 6.52 5.08 -28.59
C ILE A 178 6.97 3.75 -29.20
N ILE A 179 6.15 2.70 -29.09
CA ILE A 179 6.44 1.39 -29.68
C ILE A 179 6.40 1.49 -31.21
N HIS A 180 5.39 2.16 -31.78
CA HIS A 180 5.27 2.34 -33.22
C HIS A 180 6.45 3.13 -33.80
N GLN A 181 6.86 4.22 -33.14
CA GLN A 181 8.04 5.00 -33.53
C GLN A 181 9.32 4.15 -33.45
N ALA A 182 9.48 3.33 -32.41
CA ALA A 182 10.63 2.44 -32.30
C ALA A 182 10.71 1.40 -33.44
N GLN A 183 9.55 0.93 -33.91
CA GLN A 183 9.46 0.06 -35.09
C GLN A 183 9.83 0.81 -36.37
N GLY A 184 9.25 2.00 -36.59
CA GLY A 184 9.51 2.83 -37.77
C GLY A 184 10.97 3.26 -37.90
N LEU A 185 11.60 3.62 -36.78
CA LEU A 185 13.02 4.02 -36.71
C LEU A 185 13.99 2.83 -36.71
N LYS A 186 13.50 1.58 -36.80
CA LYS A 186 14.31 0.36 -36.72
C LYS A 186 15.23 0.33 -35.50
N ALA A 187 14.76 0.83 -34.35
CA ALA A 187 15.52 0.87 -33.10
C ALA A 187 15.63 -0.54 -32.49
N GLN A 188 16.51 -1.38 -33.05
CA GLN A 188 16.62 -2.81 -32.76
C GLN A 188 16.80 -3.10 -31.26
N ALA A 189 17.66 -2.35 -30.57
CA ALA A 189 17.90 -2.53 -29.14
C ALA A 189 16.63 -2.29 -28.30
N ARG A 190 15.87 -1.23 -28.63
CA ARG A 190 14.63 -0.88 -27.94
C ARG A 190 13.54 -1.92 -28.22
N MET A 191 13.41 -2.36 -29.47
CA MET A 191 12.46 -3.39 -29.87
C MET A 191 12.76 -4.75 -29.22
N ALA A 192 14.02 -5.15 -29.16
CA ALA A 192 14.44 -6.37 -28.48
C ALA A 192 14.14 -6.31 -26.97
N MET A 193 14.37 -5.15 -26.34
CA MET A 193 13.99 -4.91 -24.94
C MET A 193 12.48 -5.07 -24.74
N ILE A 194 11.65 -4.44 -25.59
CA ILE A 194 10.18 -4.52 -25.52
C ILE A 194 9.72 -5.97 -25.68
N GLN A 195 10.17 -6.67 -26.73
CA GLN A 195 9.81 -8.07 -26.97
C GLN A 195 10.20 -8.96 -25.78
N LYS A 196 11.40 -8.77 -25.24
CA LYS A 196 11.85 -9.50 -24.05
C LYS A 196 11.00 -9.18 -22.82
N ALA A 197 10.59 -7.93 -22.63
CA ALA A 197 9.75 -7.51 -21.52
C ALA A 197 8.38 -8.19 -21.55
N PHE A 198 7.78 -8.37 -22.72
CA PHE A 198 6.46 -9.01 -22.89
C PHE A 198 6.39 -10.47 -22.47
N ILE A 199 7.47 -11.23 -22.73
CA ILE A 199 7.51 -12.68 -22.46
C ILE A 199 8.11 -13.00 -21.09
N SER A 200 8.74 -12.02 -20.44
CA SER A 200 9.49 -12.26 -19.22
C SER A 200 8.76 -11.69 -17.99
N PRO A 201 8.89 -12.32 -16.81
CA PRO A 201 8.38 -11.75 -15.57
C PRO A 201 9.16 -10.48 -15.16
N PRO A 202 8.69 -9.75 -14.13
CA PRO A 202 9.47 -8.70 -13.49
C PRO A 202 10.88 -9.16 -13.12
N LYS A 203 11.89 -8.33 -13.43
CA LYS A 203 13.30 -8.63 -13.12
C LYS A 203 13.60 -8.64 -11.63
N ALA A 204 12.89 -7.82 -10.85
CA ALA A 204 13.03 -7.80 -9.41
C ALA A 204 12.38 -9.05 -8.82
N LYS A 205 13.02 -9.67 -7.83
CA LYS A 205 12.44 -10.79 -7.08
C LYS A 205 11.82 -10.26 -5.79
N LEU A 206 10.63 -10.73 -5.46
CA LEU A 206 10.02 -10.53 -4.16
C LEU A 206 10.65 -11.52 -3.18
N SER A 207 11.31 -11.05 -2.12
CA SER A 207 11.76 -11.90 -1.02
C SER A 207 10.82 -11.76 0.17
N ARG A 208 10.68 -12.83 0.98
CA ARG A 208 9.90 -12.78 2.24
C ARG A 208 10.37 -11.65 3.15
N LYS A 209 11.68 -11.50 3.27
CA LYS A 209 12.36 -10.36 3.89
C LYS A 209 11.79 -9.01 3.44
N LYS A 210 11.66 -8.77 2.13
CA LYS A 210 11.13 -7.51 1.59
C LYS A 210 9.66 -7.31 1.97
N VAL A 211 8.84 -8.36 1.93
CA VAL A 211 7.43 -8.28 2.36
C VAL A 211 7.33 -7.92 3.85
N LYS A 212 8.11 -8.57 4.71
CA LYS A 212 8.16 -8.30 6.15
C LYS A 212 8.60 -6.86 6.45
N CYS A 213 9.61 -6.33 5.75
CA CYS A 213 9.99 -4.92 5.86
C CYS A 213 8.84 -3.97 5.48
N LEU A 214 8.06 -4.30 4.45
CA LEU A 214 6.90 -3.49 4.04
C LEU A 214 5.79 -3.51 5.08
N LEU A 215 5.45 -4.68 5.62
CA LEU A 215 4.49 -4.82 6.72
C LEU A 215 4.97 -4.08 7.97
N GLY A 216 6.26 -4.18 8.30
CA GLY A 216 6.83 -3.41 9.41
C GLY A 216 6.76 -1.90 9.18
N GLY A 217 6.90 -1.44 7.93
CA GLY A 217 6.63 -0.05 7.56
C GLY A 217 5.18 0.37 7.79
N LEU A 218 4.22 -0.52 7.54
CA LEU A 218 2.79 -0.28 7.77
C LEU A 218 2.49 -0.18 9.26
N ILE A 219 2.98 -1.15 10.03
CA ILE A 219 2.88 -1.17 11.49
C ILE A 219 3.48 0.12 12.06
N SER A 220 4.66 0.54 11.58
CA SER A 220 5.28 1.80 12.02
C SER A 220 4.42 3.02 11.66
N HIS A 221 3.85 3.08 10.45
CA HIS A 221 2.95 4.15 10.03
C HIS A 221 1.74 4.27 10.97
N ILE A 222 1.04 3.15 11.17
CA ILE A 222 -0.11 3.04 12.07
C ILE A 222 0.32 3.42 13.50
N SER A 223 1.42 2.90 14.02
CA SER A 223 1.88 3.19 15.38
C SER A 223 2.09 4.69 15.66
N ILE A 224 2.68 5.43 14.70
CA ILE A 224 2.88 6.88 14.81
C ILE A 224 1.56 7.62 14.79
N LEU A 225 0.66 7.21 13.91
CA LEU A 225 -0.66 7.79 13.78
C LEU A 225 -1.49 7.67 15.07
N PHE A 226 -1.40 6.54 15.76
CA PHE A 226 -2.04 6.30 17.06
C PHE A 226 -1.29 6.96 18.23
N ASN A 227 -0.28 7.79 17.97
CA ASN A 227 0.63 8.37 18.97
C ASN A 227 1.31 7.34 19.89
N GLN A 228 1.36 6.08 19.48
CA GLN A 228 2.07 5.00 20.15
C GLN A 228 3.24 4.56 19.27
N LYS A 229 4.23 5.44 19.11
CA LYS A 229 5.36 5.20 18.20
C LYS A 229 6.11 3.92 18.58
N LEU A 230 5.97 2.88 17.76
CA LEU A 230 6.75 1.67 17.88
C LEU A 230 8.13 1.88 17.23
N SER A 231 9.16 1.49 17.96
CA SER A 231 10.53 1.39 17.49
C SER A 231 10.68 0.21 16.51
N ALA A 232 11.73 0.26 15.68
CA ALA A 232 12.04 -0.84 14.79
C ALA A 232 12.33 -2.14 15.58
N ALA A 233 12.89 -2.03 16.79
CA ALA A 233 13.14 -3.18 17.66
C ALA A 233 11.84 -3.83 18.16
N GLU A 234 10.83 -3.02 18.53
CA GLU A 234 9.51 -3.54 18.94
C GLU A 234 8.78 -4.20 17.78
N ILE A 235 8.84 -3.59 16.59
CA ILE A 235 8.26 -4.19 15.37
C ILE A 235 8.98 -5.50 15.02
N ARG A 236 10.30 -5.58 15.23
CA ARG A 236 11.05 -6.82 15.05
C ARG A 236 10.59 -7.91 16.02
N LYS A 237 10.41 -7.56 17.30
CA LYS A 237 9.89 -8.49 18.32
C LYS A 237 8.52 -9.05 17.95
N LEU A 238 7.66 -8.27 17.29
CA LEU A 238 6.37 -8.79 16.79
C LEU A 238 6.57 -9.90 15.74
N PHE A 239 7.49 -9.70 14.80
CA PHE A 239 7.81 -10.75 13.81
C PHE A 239 8.45 -11.97 14.44
N ASP A 240 9.37 -11.77 15.39
CA ASP A 240 10.02 -12.88 16.10
C ASP A 240 9.01 -13.65 16.96
N ALA A 241 8.04 -12.99 17.60
CA ALA A 241 6.98 -13.65 18.36
C ALA A 241 6.10 -14.55 17.46
N ILE A 242 5.69 -14.05 16.30
CA ILE A 242 4.93 -14.84 15.32
C ILE A 242 5.77 -16.04 14.82
N ALA A 243 7.06 -15.84 14.55
CA ALA A 243 7.95 -16.92 14.12
C ALA A 243 8.16 -17.98 15.22
N LEU A 244 8.25 -17.55 16.49
CA LEU A 244 8.34 -18.45 17.64
C LEU A 244 7.08 -19.31 17.76
N ASP A 245 5.90 -18.73 17.61
CA ASP A 245 4.63 -19.48 17.67
C ASP A 245 4.48 -20.48 16.51
N MET A 246 4.97 -20.12 15.31
CA MET A 246 4.83 -20.97 14.12
C MET A 246 5.91 -22.05 13.99
N THR A 247 7.15 -21.72 14.37
CA THR A 247 8.33 -22.55 14.07
C THR A 247 9.20 -22.86 15.29
N GLY A 248 8.93 -22.26 16.44
CA GLY A 248 9.73 -22.44 17.66
C GLY A 248 11.07 -21.70 17.65
N ASP A 249 11.31 -20.81 16.68
CA ASP A 249 12.56 -20.05 16.50
C ASP A 249 12.27 -18.59 16.08
N ILE A 250 13.28 -17.73 16.17
CA ILE A 250 13.19 -16.32 15.75
C ILE A 250 13.07 -16.18 14.23
N ASP A 251 12.72 -14.97 13.75
CA ASP A 251 12.49 -14.75 12.33
C ASP A 251 13.79 -14.78 11.50
N GLN A 252 14.08 -15.93 10.87
CA GLN A 252 15.26 -16.14 10.03
C GLN A 252 15.26 -15.28 8.75
N ASP A 253 14.09 -14.85 8.23
CA ASP A 253 14.04 -13.97 7.04
C ASP A 253 14.64 -12.58 7.35
N LEU A 254 14.67 -12.20 8.62
CA LEU A 254 15.15 -10.92 9.12
C LEU A 254 16.47 -11.02 9.89
N GLU A 255 17.06 -12.21 10.05
CA GLU A 255 18.27 -12.45 10.86
C GLU A 255 19.39 -11.45 10.58
N ASN A 256 19.68 -11.19 9.30
CA ASN A 256 20.72 -10.24 8.86
C ASN A 256 20.30 -8.75 8.91
N MET A 257 19.15 -8.44 9.50
CA MET A 257 18.60 -7.09 9.64
C MET A 257 18.33 -6.79 11.12
N VAL A 258 19.40 -6.43 11.82
CA VAL A 258 19.34 -6.01 13.23
C VAL A 258 19.78 -4.55 13.33
N GLY A 259 19.25 -3.83 14.31
CA GLY A 259 19.61 -2.45 14.61
C GLY A 259 19.28 -1.48 13.46
N GLU A 260 20.24 -0.63 13.11
CA GLU A 260 20.04 0.46 12.14
C GLU A 260 19.60 -0.01 10.75
N VAL A 261 20.02 -1.21 10.32
CA VAL A 261 19.70 -1.72 8.98
C VAL A 261 18.20 -1.96 8.86
N PHE A 262 17.60 -2.59 9.87
CA PHE A 262 16.17 -2.80 9.91
C PHE A 262 15.41 -1.48 10.05
N GLU A 263 15.89 -0.58 10.90
CA GLU A 263 15.27 0.73 11.08
C GLU A 263 15.20 1.53 9.77
N LYS A 264 16.30 1.60 9.00
CA LYS A 264 16.34 2.30 7.72
C LYS A 264 15.33 1.71 6.72
N GLU A 265 15.16 0.39 6.69
CA GLU A 265 14.18 -0.26 5.83
C GLU A 265 12.73 -0.02 6.29
N ILE A 266 12.47 -0.02 7.59
CA ILE A 266 11.16 0.35 8.15
C ILE A 266 10.83 1.82 7.82
N GLN A 267 11.79 2.73 7.96
CA GLN A 267 11.61 4.14 7.61
C GLN A 267 11.31 4.34 6.10
N ARG A 268 12.02 3.63 5.22
CA ARG A 268 11.77 3.65 3.77
C ARG A 268 10.37 3.11 3.46
N SER A 269 10.00 1.98 4.06
CA SER A 269 8.70 1.34 3.88
C SER A 269 7.56 2.20 4.45
N ARG A 270 7.78 2.89 5.57
CA ARG A 270 6.81 3.83 6.15
C ARG A 270 6.53 5.02 5.22
N LYS A 271 7.54 5.56 4.53
CA LYS A 271 7.33 6.63 3.54
C LYS A 271 6.36 6.20 2.43
N PHE A 272 6.34 4.92 2.07
CA PHE A 272 5.36 4.40 1.11
C PHE A 272 3.94 4.44 1.67
N TRP A 273 3.73 3.96 2.89
CA TRP A 273 2.41 3.99 3.52
C TRP A 273 1.95 5.42 3.78
N ASN A 274 2.85 6.34 4.13
CA ASN A 274 2.54 7.76 4.15
C ASN A 274 2.04 8.26 2.78
N LEU A 275 2.64 7.85 1.66
CA LEU A 275 2.18 8.27 0.34
C LEU A 275 0.85 7.62 -0.08
N LEU A 276 0.59 6.40 0.40
CA LEU A 276 -0.60 5.64 0.06
C LEU A 276 -1.82 6.00 0.94
N LEU A 277 -1.57 6.31 2.20
CA LEU A 277 -2.61 6.55 3.21
C LEU A 277 -2.75 8.03 3.60
N ALA A 278 -1.74 8.88 3.37
CA ALA A 278 -1.92 10.31 3.60
C ALA A 278 -2.92 10.85 2.58
N ASP A 279 -4.02 11.40 3.10
CA ASP A 279 -4.89 12.30 2.37
C ASP A 279 -4.02 13.44 1.82
N LYS A 280 -3.73 13.39 0.52
CA LYS A 280 -3.23 14.55 -0.18
C LYS A 280 -4.45 15.37 -0.56
N LYS A 281 -4.60 16.49 0.16
CA LYS A 281 -5.40 17.65 -0.23
C LYS A 281 -5.21 18.02 -1.69
#